data_AF-A0A1A0ISB7-F1
#
_entry.id   AF-A0A1A0ISB7-F1
#
_cell.length_a   1.000
_cell.length_b   1.000
_cell.length_c   1.000
_cell.angle_alpha   90.00
_cell.angle_beta   90.00
_cell.angle_gamma   90.00
#
_symmetry.space_group_name_H-M   'P 1'
#
loop_
_entity.id
_entity.type
_entity.pdbx_description
1 polymer ?
#
loop_
_entity_poly.entity_id
_entity_poly.type
_entity_poly.pdbx_seq_one_letter_code
_entity_poly.pdbx_strand_id
1 'polypeptide(L)'
;MSAPTVITDPWIERLIAAGVLSPGARGLTREAAAHQYNSANALTPEDDDFLYTPGQAQVVARDALAVIGIDIDPATRVVLTDGRAGPRCTYYLLNPGQIDCAVEQHRLATGENISADALIEALPWE
;
A
#
# COMPACT_ATOMS: atom_id res chain seq x y z
N MET A 1 26.87 -11.33 28.27
CA MET A 1 26.63 -11.43 26.81
C MET A 1 25.37 -10.65 26.53
N SER A 2 25.47 -9.48 25.91
CA SER A 2 24.29 -8.69 25.52
C SER A 2 23.68 -9.31 24.27
N ALA A 3 22.38 -9.61 24.30
CA ALA A 3 21.66 -10.08 23.12
C ALA A 3 21.70 -8.98 22.04
N PRO A 4 21.90 -9.32 20.75
CA PRO A 4 21.80 -8.34 19.69
C PRO A 4 20.37 -7.77 19.67
N THR A 5 20.25 -6.44 19.71
CA THR A 5 18.97 -5.76 19.51
C THR A 5 18.53 -6.03 18.08
N VAL A 6 17.60 -6.97 17.90
CA VAL A 6 16.94 -7.17 16.60
C VAL A 6 16.03 -5.98 16.39
N ILE A 7 16.40 -5.08 15.48
CA ILE A 7 15.51 -4.02 15.03
C ILE A 7 14.43 -4.71 14.21
N THR A 8 13.26 -4.89 14.82
CA THR A 8 12.08 -5.49 14.18
C THR A 8 11.33 -4.42 13.39
N ASP A 9 11.02 -4.69 12.13
CA ASP A 9 10.23 -3.78 11.30
C ASP A 9 8.78 -3.74 11.80
N PRO A 10 8.25 -2.56 12.20
CA PRO A 10 6.89 -2.45 12.75
C PRO A 10 5.79 -2.93 11.79
N TRP A 11 5.98 -2.78 10.48
CA TRP A 11 5.01 -3.24 9.49
C TRP A 11 4.98 -4.78 9.44
N ILE A 12 6.14 -5.43 9.46
CA ILE A 12 6.25 -6.90 9.52
C ILE A 12 5.65 -7.43 10.82
N GLU A 13 5.97 -6.82 11.97
CA GLU A 13 5.43 -7.26 13.26
C GLU A 13 3.90 -7.13 13.32
N ARG A 14 3.34 -6.04 12.76
CA ARG A 14 1.89 -5.87 12.66
C ARG A 14 1.24 -6.98 11.85
N LEU A 15 1.83 -7.36 10.71
CA LEU A 15 1.31 -8.44 9.87
C LEU A 15 1.47 -9.83 10.50
N ILE A 16 2.54 -10.05 11.26
CA ILE A 16 2.69 -11.27 12.07
C ILE A 16 1.60 -11.32 13.15
N ALA A 17 1.37 -10.21 13.85
CA ALA A 17 0.33 -10.13 14.88
C ALA A 17 -1.08 -10.34 14.30
N ALA A 18 -1.32 -9.88 13.07
CA ALA A 18 -2.56 -10.10 12.33
C ALA A 18 -2.70 -11.53 11.76
N GLY A 19 -1.66 -12.37 11.85
CA GLY A 19 -1.66 -13.72 11.30
C GLY A 19 -1.47 -13.81 9.78
N VAL A 20 -1.22 -12.68 9.12
CA VAL A 20 -0.97 -12.61 7.66
C VAL A 20 0.41 -13.17 7.32
N LEU A 21 1.42 -12.81 8.11
CA LEU A 21 2.79 -13.33 7.95
C LEU A 21 3.16 -14.30 9.06
N SER A 22 3.97 -15.30 8.73
CA SER A 22 4.55 -16.19 9.75
C SER A 22 5.66 -15.48 10.55
N PRO A 23 5.93 -15.89 11.80
CA PRO A 23 7.06 -15.36 12.59
C PRO A 23 8.43 -15.44 11.90
N GLY A 24 8.59 -16.31 10.90
CA GLY A 24 9.80 -16.43 10.09
C GLY A 24 10.06 -15.25 9.15
N ALA A 25 9.09 -14.35 8.96
CA ALA A 25 9.28 -13.12 8.19
C ALA A 25 10.19 -12.09 8.90
N ARG A 26 10.48 -12.29 10.20
CA ARG A 26 11.41 -11.43 10.95
C ARG A 26 12.80 -11.47 10.33
N GLY A 27 13.32 -10.30 9.97
CA GLY A 27 14.63 -10.15 9.33
C GLY A 27 14.57 -10.11 7.81
N LEU A 28 13.40 -10.31 7.19
CA LEU A 28 13.19 -9.99 5.78
C LEU A 28 13.02 -8.48 5.59
N THR A 29 13.30 -8.00 4.38
CA THR A 29 12.82 -6.67 3.96
C THR A 29 11.31 -6.73 3.73
N ARG A 30 10.65 -5.57 3.73
CA ARG A 30 9.20 -5.51 3.47
C ARG A 30 8.85 -6.09 2.12
N GLU A 31 9.67 -5.79 1.11
CA GLU A 31 9.51 -6.26 -0.27
C GLU A 31 9.66 -7.78 -0.35
N ALA A 32 10.65 -8.35 0.33
CA ALA A 32 10.85 -9.79 0.37
C ALA A 32 9.70 -10.51 1.08
N ALA A 33 9.22 -9.96 2.20
CA ALA A 33 8.10 -10.53 2.94
C ALA A 33 6.79 -10.47 2.14
N ALA A 34 6.49 -9.33 1.51
CA ALA A 34 5.32 -9.18 0.62
C ALA A 34 5.41 -10.13 -0.58
N HIS A 35 6.57 -10.19 -1.24
CA HIS A 35 6.77 -11.08 -2.38
C HIS A 35 6.60 -12.56 -2.00
N GLN A 36 7.15 -12.97 -0.85
CA GLN A 36 6.99 -14.33 -0.36
C GLN A 36 5.51 -14.66 -0.09
N TYR A 37 4.77 -13.75 0.57
CA TYR A 37 3.34 -13.94 0.85
C TYR A 37 2.51 -14.02 -0.43
N ASN A 38 2.69 -13.07 -1.35
CA ASN A 38 1.94 -13.04 -2.61
C ASN A 38 2.24 -14.29 -3.46
N SER A 39 3.52 -14.69 -3.55
CA SER A 39 3.92 -15.88 -4.31
C SER A 39 3.36 -17.18 -3.69
N ALA A 40 3.37 -17.29 -2.36
CA ALA A 40 2.85 -18.48 -1.67
C ALA A 40 1.34 -18.67 -1.86
N ASN A 41 0.61 -17.57 -2.02
CA ASN A 41 -0.85 -17.56 -2.23
C ASN A 41 -1.25 -17.40 -3.71
N ALA A 42 -0.27 -17.36 -4.63
CA ALA A 42 -0.48 -17.11 -6.06
C ALA A 42 -1.25 -15.81 -6.37
N LEU A 43 -1.04 -14.77 -5.53
CA LEU A 43 -1.71 -13.48 -5.66
C LEU A 43 -1.03 -12.61 -6.71
N THR A 44 -1.87 -11.93 -7.48
CA THR A 44 -1.54 -10.92 -8.47
C THR A 44 -2.08 -9.56 -8.02
N PRO A 45 -1.61 -8.43 -8.59
CA PRO A 45 -2.12 -7.11 -8.23
C PRO A 45 -3.63 -6.91 -8.42
N GLU A 46 -4.30 -7.79 -9.17
CA GLU A 46 -5.74 -7.78 -9.40
C GLU A 46 -6.55 -8.34 -8.22
N ASP A 47 -5.89 -9.09 -7.32
CA ASP A 47 -6.53 -9.76 -6.21
C ASP A 47 -6.64 -8.84 -4.99
N ASP A 48 -7.78 -8.87 -4.31
CA ASP A 48 -8.05 -8.00 -3.15
C ASP A 48 -7.14 -8.28 -1.95
N ASP A 49 -6.66 -9.52 -1.82
CA ASP A 49 -5.74 -9.94 -0.77
C ASP A 49 -4.27 -9.63 -1.09
N PHE A 50 -3.98 -8.98 -2.23
CA PHE A 50 -2.61 -8.68 -2.64
C PHE A 50 -1.89 -7.76 -1.65
N LEU A 51 -0.77 -8.24 -1.11
CA LEU A 51 -0.05 -7.51 -0.09
C LEU A 51 0.90 -6.48 -0.71
N TYR A 52 0.52 -5.22 -0.70
CA TYR A 52 1.41 -4.11 -1.01
C TYR A 52 2.30 -3.74 0.18
N THR A 53 3.58 -3.43 -0.08
CA THR A 53 4.37 -2.71 0.92
C THR A 53 3.89 -1.27 1.05
N PRO A 54 4.11 -0.58 2.19
CA PRO A 54 3.70 0.81 2.35
C PRO A 54 4.32 1.73 1.30
N GLY A 55 5.55 1.44 0.83
CA GLY A 55 6.20 2.23 -0.21
C GLY A 55 5.57 1.99 -1.59
N GLN A 56 5.29 0.72 -1.93
CA GLN A 56 4.65 0.36 -3.18
C GLN A 56 3.23 0.94 -3.28
N ALA A 57 2.43 0.83 -2.23
CA ALA A 57 1.08 1.39 -2.19
C ALA A 57 1.08 2.90 -2.46
N GLN A 58 2.06 3.64 -1.94
CA GLN A 58 2.18 5.08 -2.18
C GLN A 58 2.49 5.41 -3.65
N VAL A 59 3.35 4.61 -4.29
CA VAL A 59 3.69 4.79 -5.70
C VAL A 59 2.48 4.47 -6.57
N VAL A 60 1.88 3.29 -6.40
CA VAL A 60 0.72 2.84 -7.19
C VAL A 60 -0.46 3.80 -7.04
N ALA A 61 -0.74 4.27 -5.82
CA ALA A 61 -1.80 5.25 -5.61
C ALA A 61 -1.56 6.55 -6.37
N ARG A 62 -0.34 7.10 -6.34
CA ARG A 62 -0.02 8.33 -7.09
C ARG A 62 -0.11 8.12 -8.60
N ASP A 63 0.38 7.00 -9.10
CA ASP A 63 0.34 6.68 -10.53
C ASP A 63 -1.11 6.55 -11.02
N ALA A 64 -1.98 5.88 -10.24
CA ALA A 64 -3.41 5.79 -10.54
C ALA A 64 -4.09 7.18 -10.49
N LEU A 65 -3.78 8.01 -9.48
CA LEU A 65 -4.35 9.35 -9.33
C LEU A 65 -3.94 10.31 -10.45
N ALA A 66 -2.72 10.15 -10.99
CA ALA A 66 -2.25 10.94 -12.12
C ALA A 66 -3.15 10.74 -13.37
N VAL A 67 -3.73 9.55 -13.55
CA VAL A 67 -4.64 9.25 -14.67
C VAL A 67 -5.90 10.12 -14.63
N ILE A 68 -6.39 10.46 -13.43
CA ILE A 68 -7.55 11.35 -13.25
C ILE A 68 -7.17 12.83 -13.08
N GLY A 69 -5.91 13.18 -13.39
CA GLY A 69 -5.40 14.55 -13.34
C GLY A 69 -5.06 15.05 -11.94
N ILE A 70 -4.94 14.15 -10.96
CA ILE A 70 -4.46 14.49 -9.61
C ILE A 70 -2.97 14.16 -9.54
N ASP A 71 -2.14 15.14 -9.90
CA ASP A 71 -0.69 15.03 -9.81
C ASP A 71 -0.21 15.39 -8.39
N ILE A 72 0.42 14.43 -7.72
CA ILE A 72 0.92 14.55 -6.35
C ILE A 72 2.43 14.36 -6.39
N ASP A 73 3.15 15.33 -5.83
CA ASP A 73 4.61 15.29 -5.75
C ASP A 73 5.08 13.93 -5.15
N PRO A 74 6.08 13.24 -5.75
CA PRO A 74 6.53 11.94 -5.29
C PRO A 74 7.00 11.87 -3.83
N ALA A 75 7.46 12.99 -3.27
CA ALA A 75 7.84 13.10 -1.86
C ALA A 75 6.63 13.36 -0.93
N THR A 76 5.47 13.69 -1.48
CA THR A 76 4.23 13.89 -0.72
C THR A 76 3.57 12.55 -0.42
N ARG A 77 3.31 12.34 0.87
CA ARG A 77 2.61 11.15 1.35
C ARG A 77 1.12 11.25 1.07
N VAL A 78 0.54 10.18 0.55
CA VAL A 78 -0.91 9.99 0.40
C VAL A 78 -1.47 9.35 1.66
N VAL A 79 -2.55 9.90 2.19
CA VAL A 79 -3.24 9.42 3.40
C VAL A 79 -4.74 9.41 3.15
N LEU A 80 -5.42 8.35 3.60
CA LEU A 80 -6.87 8.21 3.49
C LEU A 80 -7.59 8.97 4.61
N THR A 81 -8.77 9.48 4.29
CA THR A 81 -9.67 10.16 5.24
C THR A 81 -11.12 9.85 4.90
N ASP A 82 -11.98 9.91 5.91
CA ASP A 82 -13.44 9.95 5.77
C ASP A 82 -13.99 11.40 5.73
N GLY A 83 -13.09 12.38 5.87
CA GLY A 83 -13.41 13.80 5.93
C GLY A 83 -13.16 14.53 4.61
N ARG A 84 -12.47 15.67 4.71
CA ARG A 84 -12.22 16.55 3.57
C ARG A 84 -10.90 16.21 2.88
N ALA A 85 -10.99 15.62 1.70
CA ALA A 85 -9.87 15.41 0.79
C ALA A 85 -9.17 16.72 0.35
N GLY A 86 -7.93 16.57 -0.11
CA GLY A 86 -7.11 17.64 -0.67
C GLY A 86 -5.75 17.80 0.02
N PRO A 87 -4.95 18.79 -0.42
CA PRO A 87 -3.61 18.99 0.10
C PRO A 87 -3.62 19.44 1.57
N ARG A 88 -2.61 18.98 2.32
CA ARG A 88 -2.20 19.46 3.64
C ARG A 88 -0.74 19.86 3.58
N CYS A 89 -0.22 20.46 4.66
CA CYS A 89 1.13 21.01 4.66
C CYS A 89 2.24 19.98 4.36
N THR A 90 2.00 18.69 4.63
CA THR A 90 3.02 17.63 4.47
C THR A 90 2.50 16.33 3.83
N TYR A 91 1.21 16.24 3.56
CA TYR A 91 0.57 15.05 2.97
C TYR A 91 -0.65 15.47 2.14
N TYR A 92 -1.15 14.54 1.34
CA TYR A 92 -2.36 14.70 0.55
C TYR A 92 -3.43 13.76 1.08
N LEU A 93 -4.60 14.31 1.43
CA LEU A 93 -5.74 13.53 1.88
C LEU A 93 -6.62 13.08 0.72
N LEU A 94 -7.01 11.81 0.75
CA LEU A 94 -7.89 11.21 -0.24
C LEU A 94 -9.04 10.47 0.44
N ASN A 95 -10.19 10.53 -0.19
CA ASN A 95 -11.29 9.64 0.16
C ASN A 95 -11.09 8.29 -0.57
N PRO A 96 -11.48 7.15 0.02
CA PRO A 96 -11.41 5.83 -0.65
C PRO A 96 -12.04 5.83 -2.06
N GLY A 97 -13.18 6.48 -2.23
CA GLY A 97 -13.83 6.59 -3.55
C GLY A 97 -13.03 7.34 -4.63
N GLN A 98 -12.03 8.13 -4.24
CA GLN A 98 -11.08 8.72 -5.21
C GLN A 98 -10.06 7.68 -5.68
N ILE A 99 -9.66 6.76 -4.80
CA ILE A 99 -8.81 5.62 -5.16
C ILE A 99 -9.60 4.67 -6.07
N ASP A 100 -10.84 4.31 -5.72
CA ASP A 100 -11.69 3.45 -6.57
C ASP A 100 -11.83 4.02 -7.99
N CYS A 101 -12.14 5.32 -8.08
CA CYS A 101 -12.24 6.01 -9.35
C CYS A 101 -10.91 6.02 -10.10
N ALA A 102 -9.81 6.35 -9.43
CA ALA A 102 -8.49 6.40 -10.04
C ALA A 102 -8.03 5.04 -10.58
N VAL A 103 -8.24 3.97 -9.81
CA VAL A 103 -7.95 2.59 -10.18
C VAL A 103 -8.77 2.16 -11.40
N GLU A 104 -10.08 2.45 -11.41
CA GLU A 104 -10.92 2.12 -12.56
C GLU A 104 -10.50 2.91 -13.81
N GLN A 105 -10.16 4.19 -13.67
CA GLN A 105 -9.66 4.98 -14.80
C GLN A 105 -8.27 4.51 -15.27
N HIS A 106 -7.40 4.09 -14.36
CA HIS A 106 -6.11 3.48 -14.69
C HIS A 106 -6.31 2.23 -15.54
N ARG A 107 -7.20 1.32 -15.12
CA ARG A 107 -7.57 0.11 -15.87
C ARG A 107 -8.08 0.44 -17.27
N LEU A 108 -8.93 1.45 -17.41
CA LEU A 108 -9.44 1.89 -18.72
C LEU A 108 -8.36 2.52 -19.61
N ALA A 109 -7.40 3.23 -19.01
CA ALA A 109 -6.35 3.95 -19.75
C ALA A 109 -5.17 3.05 -20.17
N THR A 110 -4.75 2.12 -19.32
CA THR A 110 -3.55 1.28 -19.53
C THR A 110 -3.89 -0.17 -19.87
N GLY A 111 -5.11 -0.62 -19.54
CA GLY A 111 -5.50 -2.04 -19.60
C GLY A 111 -5.00 -2.86 -18.42
N GLU A 112 -4.21 -2.28 -17.50
CA GLU A 112 -3.70 -2.97 -16.31
C GLU A 112 -4.74 -2.93 -15.19
N ASN A 113 -5.09 -4.10 -14.67
CA ASN A 113 -6.04 -4.24 -13.59
C ASN A 113 -5.29 -4.29 -12.25
N ILE A 114 -5.79 -3.54 -11.27
CA ILE A 114 -5.25 -3.48 -9.90
C ILE A 114 -6.43 -3.45 -8.93
N SER A 115 -6.32 -4.12 -7.78
CA SER A 115 -7.37 -4.07 -6.76
C SER A 115 -7.32 -2.73 -6.01
N ALA A 116 -8.45 -2.02 -6.01
CA ALA A 116 -8.64 -0.82 -5.22
C ALA A 116 -8.68 -1.16 -3.72
N ASP A 117 -9.31 -2.28 -3.35
CA ASP A 117 -9.43 -2.71 -1.96
C ASP A 117 -8.05 -3.04 -1.36
N ALA A 118 -7.21 -3.78 -2.09
CA ALA A 118 -5.83 -4.07 -1.69
C ALA A 118 -5.01 -2.78 -1.48
N LEU A 119 -5.21 -1.79 -2.36
CA LEU A 119 -4.54 -0.50 -2.27
C LEU A 119 -5.05 0.33 -1.07
N ILE A 120 -6.36 0.37 -0.85
CA ILE A 120 -7.00 1.09 0.26
C ILE A 120 -6.56 0.51 1.61
N GLU A 121 -6.47 -0.81 1.73
CA GLU A 121 -6.01 -1.47 2.96
C GLU A 121 -4.54 -1.17 3.25
N ALA A 122 -3.71 -1.07 2.21
CA ALA A 122 -2.28 -0.80 2.36
C ALA A 122 -1.96 0.68 2.68
N LEU A 123 -2.86 1.62 2.32
CA LEU A 123 -2.66 3.04 2.55
C LEU A 123 -2.92 3.44 4.01
N PRO A 124 -2.17 4.41 4.55
CA PRO A 124 -2.39 4.90 5.91
C PRO A 124 -3.66 5.74 6.00
N TRP A 125 -4.31 5.71 7.17
CA TRP A 125 -5.48 6.53 7.50
C TRP A 125 -5.12 7.67 8.48
N GLU A 126 -5.84 8.80 8.38
CA GLU A 126 -5.82 9.91 9.33
C GLU A 126 -6.65 9.62 10.60
#